data_AF-A0A8J7NGN0-F1
#
_entry.id   AF-A0A8J7NGN0-F1
#
_cell.length_a   1.000
_cell.length_b   1.000
_cell.length_c   1.000
_cell.angle_alpha   90.00
_cell.angle_beta   90.00
_cell.angle_gamma   90.00
#
_symmetry.space_group_name_H-M   'P 1'
#
loop_
_entity.id
_entity.type
_entity.pdbx_description
1 polymer ?
#
loop_
_entity_poly.entity_id
_entity_poly.type
_entity_poly.pdbx_seq_one_letter_code
_entity_poly.pdbx_strand_id
1 'polypeptide(L)'
;MQCDSPYQGFLYNNSEKDVHWFKYPQNGSDAQHIINGKDNIIKEGNSLWFTDIEDRHSGIYSCKSRKKKIQCKLNISLMLNYREHRFYFFLEVKQRNETICQEYGENRRFLLIGRGEEIKCPGVSCYSTPSNVSIRWYKNAKSAMNKNRGMRIEQDKLVLYTIYIEDSANFTCDFDYVDKINWTVRRVVKTKVIQKDTERPPQILNPYRSMTVEVELGKPFTLHCKVQFGFERNFTPVIKWMMHYNENSTSILLEMDRPRTVEQTIGEEIIIQSAQLKEVTEQHLEATFICFAQNSKGNETSILKLKKKPEVPGLLYIIIGPIVTVVTISVFSVVVYYYWIEILLIYRNYFTFNEARGGKEYDAFVSFASNSSSEEAVGVTEETFALYRLPEVLEQQCGYRLCLLERDVLPGGAYTEDIVSCIQRSRRAICILTPFYFLSPCLFELESALQTLLKDNQFKVIFIKFKSLHEIETLPPLVRKALKVFPALEWNPVESFHSNSKFWRDLKSAMSVKKISFSHKGVQLHDTSHTVGKLY
;
A
#
# COMPACT_ATOMS: atom_id res chain seq x y z
N MET A 1 37.99 37.81 -23.66
CA MET A 1 39.27 37.75 -24.41
C MET A 1 39.93 36.41 -24.14
N GLN A 2 40.61 35.78 -25.10
CA GLN A 2 41.25 34.47 -24.88
C GLN A 2 42.74 34.55 -25.21
N CYS A 3 43.57 33.95 -24.34
CA CYS A 3 45.01 33.95 -24.43
C CYS A 3 45.56 32.65 -25.01
N ASP A 4 45.26 32.39 -26.28
CA ASP A 4 46.01 31.52 -27.21
C ASP A 4 45.36 31.61 -28.61
N SER A 5 46.04 31.11 -29.65
CA SER A 5 45.66 31.24 -31.08
C SER A 5 44.15 31.08 -31.39
N PRO A 6 43.54 31.97 -32.21
CA PRO A 6 42.10 32.01 -32.49
C PRO A 6 41.51 30.82 -33.28
N TYR A 7 42.29 29.76 -33.52
CA TYR A 7 41.94 28.64 -34.40
C TYR A 7 41.75 27.28 -33.70
N GLN A 8 41.83 27.19 -32.38
CA GLN A 8 41.46 25.96 -31.67
C GLN A 8 39.96 25.97 -31.34
N GLY A 9 39.21 25.01 -31.90
CA GLY A 9 37.75 24.87 -31.76
C GLY A 9 37.21 24.58 -30.35
N PHE A 10 38.01 24.83 -29.31
CA PHE A 10 37.61 24.74 -27.91
C PHE A 10 38.05 26.03 -27.20
N LEU A 11 37.08 26.79 -26.65
CA LEU A 11 37.34 28.00 -25.86
C LEU A 11 37.98 27.72 -24.48
N TYR A 12 38.09 26.45 -24.07
CA TYR A 12 38.42 26.06 -22.69
C TYR A 12 39.37 24.86 -22.62
N ASN A 13 40.53 24.94 -23.27
CA ASN A 13 41.53 23.90 -23.06
C ASN A 13 42.89 24.50 -22.74
N ASN A 14 43.04 24.94 -21.49
CA ASN A 14 44.30 24.90 -20.75
C ASN A 14 44.05 25.14 -19.26
N SER A 15 44.82 24.46 -18.41
CA SER A 15 44.76 24.62 -16.95
C SER A 15 45.05 26.08 -16.55
N GLU A 16 44.23 26.60 -15.66
CA GLU A 16 44.22 27.97 -15.11
C GLU A 16 45.58 28.48 -14.58
N LYS A 17 46.55 27.57 -14.36
CA LYS A 17 47.82 27.85 -13.68
C LYS A 17 48.92 28.51 -14.53
N ASP A 18 48.77 28.59 -15.86
CA ASP A 18 49.87 29.04 -16.75
C ASP A 18 49.63 30.38 -17.45
N VAL A 19 48.56 31.11 -17.10
CA VAL A 19 48.10 32.30 -17.83
C VAL A 19 47.92 33.52 -16.89
N HIS A 20 48.72 34.57 -17.10
CA HIS A 20 48.66 35.80 -16.31
C HIS A 20 48.12 36.98 -17.14
N TRP A 21 47.17 37.72 -16.58
CA TRP A 21 46.51 38.86 -17.24
C TRP A 21 46.84 40.20 -16.58
N PHE A 22 47.12 41.20 -17.39
CA PHE A 22 47.46 42.56 -16.99
C PHE A 22 46.59 43.58 -17.73
N LYS A 23 46.21 44.67 -17.04
CA LYS A 23 45.57 45.85 -17.64
C LYS A 23 46.54 47.01 -17.59
N TYR A 24 46.72 47.71 -18.70
CA TYR A 24 47.49 48.93 -18.79
C TYR A 24 46.55 50.13 -18.70
N PRO A 25 46.66 50.95 -17.64
CA PRO A 25 45.90 52.19 -17.52
C PRO A 25 46.35 53.21 -18.59
N GLN A 26 45.42 54.03 -19.07
CA GLN A 26 45.70 55.05 -20.11
C GLN A 26 46.66 56.16 -19.63
N ASN A 27 46.83 56.34 -18.32
CA ASN A 27 47.65 57.39 -17.70
C ASN A 27 49.15 57.05 -17.57
N GLY A 28 49.65 56.02 -18.26
CA GLY A 28 51.08 55.68 -18.29
C GLY A 28 51.65 55.04 -17.01
N SER A 29 50.79 54.58 -16.09
CA SER A 29 51.21 53.83 -14.90
C SER A 29 51.52 52.35 -15.19
N ASP A 30 52.28 51.72 -14.29
CA ASP A 30 52.72 50.33 -14.41
C ASP A 30 51.55 49.34 -14.61
N ALA A 31 51.83 48.26 -15.35
CA ALA A 31 50.86 47.23 -15.69
C ALA A 31 50.21 46.62 -14.43
N GLN A 32 48.89 46.77 -14.29
CA GLN A 32 48.17 46.26 -13.13
C GLN A 32 47.77 44.80 -13.35
N HIS A 33 48.13 43.93 -12.41
CA HIS A 33 47.68 42.54 -12.47
C HIS A 33 46.17 42.46 -12.21
N ILE A 34 45.44 41.80 -13.10
CA ILE A 34 43.99 41.67 -12.94
C ILE A 34 43.70 40.69 -11.79
N ILE A 35 42.80 41.04 -10.88
CA ILE A 35 42.39 40.18 -9.78
C ILE A 35 41.07 39.53 -10.17
N ASN A 36 40.94 38.20 -9.98
CA ASN A 36 39.72 37.48 -10.31
C ASN A 36 38.56 37.98 -9.44
N GLY A 37 37.41 38.29 -10.05
CA GLY A 37 36.21 38.78 -9.35
C GLY A 37 36.23 40.27 -9.01
N LYS A 38 37.31 41.01 -9.30
CA LYS A 38 37.38 42.46 -9.11
C LYS A 38 36.90 43.18 -10.37
N ASP A 39 36.19 44.29 -10.21
CA ASP A 39 35.71 45.16 -11.29
C ASP A 39 34.85 44.44 -12.35
N ASN A 40 34.03 43.45 -11.95
CA ASN A 40 33.21 42.64 -12.86
C ASN A 40 34.03 41.79 -13.86
N ILE A 41 35.31 41.54 -13.55
CA ILE A 41 36.20 40.74 -14.40
C ILE A 41 36.44 39.36 -13.78
N ILE A 42 36.08 38.31 -14.52
CA ILE A 42 36.30 36.92 -14.12
C ILE A 42 37.40 36.30 -14.99
N LYS A 43 38.34 35.61 -14.35
CA LYS A 43 39.34 34.78 -15.01
C LYS A 43 38.85 33.35 -15.01
N GLU A 44 38.82 32.73 -16.18
CA GLU A 44 38.42 31.33 -16.32
C GLU A 44 39.36 30.66 -17.34
N GLY A 45 40.25 29.79 -16.86
CA GLY A 45 41.26 29.13 -17.69
C GLY A 45 42.18 30.13 -18.39
N ASN A 46 42.21 30.09 -19.73
CA ASN A 46 42.98 31.03 -20.56
C ASN A 46 42.16 32.26 -21.01
N SER A 47 40.98 32.51 -20.42
CA SER A 47 40.06 33.56 -20.85
C SER A 47 39.79 34.61 -19.76
N LEU A 48 39.56 35.84 -20.22
CA LEU A 48 39.15 37.00 -19.43
C LEU A 48 37.70 37.38 -19.78
N TRP A 49 36.85 37.41 -18.76
CA TRP A 49 35.40 37.61 -18.84
C TRP A 49 34.99 38.91 -18.17
N PHE A 50 33.96 39.53 -18.71
CA PHE A 50 33.33 40.72 -18.15
C PHE A 50 31.88 40.37 -17.90
N THR A 51 31.42 40.40 -16.64
CA THR A 51 30.01 40.13 -16.30
C THR A 51 29.12 41.26 -16.80
N ASP A 52 29.57 42.50 -16.61
CA ASP A 52 28.98 43.71 -17.19
C ASP A 52 30.09 44.61 -17.74
N ILE A 53 29.96 45.01 -19.01
CA ILE A 53 30.96 45.81 -19.71
C ILE A 53 30.58 47.29 -19.68
N GLU A 54 31.45 48.09 -19.06
CA GLU A 54 31.35 49.55 -18.95
C GLU A 54 32.53 50.23 -19.65
N ASP A 55 32.39 51.52 -19.95
CA ASP A 55 33.42 52.33 -20.62
C ASP A 55 34.78 52.32 -19.87
N ARG A 56 34.77 52.27 -18.53
CA ARG A 56 36.00 52.13 -17.71
C ARG A 56 36.83 50.87 -18.01
N HIS A 57 36.24 49.87 -18.67
CA HIS A 57 36.96 48.67 -19.09
C HIS A 57 37.72 48.86 -20.41
N SER A 58 37.53 49.99 -21.11
CA SER A 58 38.36 50.36 -22.25
C SER A 58 39.84 50.44 -21.84
N GLY A 59 40.74 49.93 -22.70
CA GLY A 59 42.17 49.93 -22.44
C GLY A 59 42.93 48.78 -23.09
N ILE A 60 44.24 48.76 -22.84
CA ILE A 60 45.13 47.72 -23.35
C ILE A 60 45.23 46.61 -22.30
N TYR A 61 44.92 45.40 -22.72
CA TYR A 61 45.06 44.20 -21.91
C TYR A 61 46.23 43.40 -22.46
N SER A 62 47.04 42.80 -21.60
CA SER A 62 47.98 41.78 -22.03
C SER A 62 47.80 40.49 -21.28
N CYS A 63 48.12 39.41 -21.98
CA CYS A 63 48.17 38.11 -21.38
C CYS A 63 49.54 37.47 -21.64
N LYS A 64 50.09 36.83 -20.60
CA LYS A 64 51.32 36.04 -20.66
C LYS A 64 50.97 34.57 -20.45
N SER A 65 51.27 33.72 -21.43
CA SER A 65 51.15 32.26 -21.30
C SER A 65 52.53 31.61 -21.27
N ARG A 66 52.74 30.68 -20.33
CA ARG A 66 53.96 29.86 -20.25
C ARG A 66 53.71 28.49 -20.87
N LYS A 67 54.18 28.24 -22.09
CA LYS A 67 54.17 26.88 -22.68
C LYS A 67 55.44 26.11 -22.28
N LYS A 68 55.29 24.90 -21.73
CA LYS A 68 56.39 23.93 -21.59
C LYS A 68 56.76 23.39 -22.98
N LYS A 69 58.05 23.46 -23.36
CA LYS A 69 58.57 22.72 -24.52
C LYS A 69 58.85 21.28 -24.06
N ILE A 70 58.23 20.28 -24.67
CA ILE A 70 58.56 18.87 -24.44
C ILE A 70 59.95 18.61 -25.06
N GLN A 71 60.88 18.11 -24.25
CA GLN A 71 62.26 17.79 -24.63
C GLN A 71 62.28 16.54 -25.52
N CYS A 72 62.89 16.62 -26.70
CA CYS A 72 63.28 15.43 -27.45
C CYS A 72 64.33 14.65 -26.66
N LYS A 73 64.16 13.32 -26.60
CA LYS A 73 65.18 12.39 -26.09
C LYS A 73 66.46 12.53 -26.91
N LEU A 74 67.42 13.29 -26.43
CA LEU A 74 68.84 13.00 -26.57
C LEU A 74 69.60 13.75 -25.47
N ASN A 75 70.48 13.03 -24.77
CA ASN A 75 71.25 13.47 -23.61
C ASN A 75 72.19 14.64 -23.94
N ILE A 76 71.68 15.87 -23.86
CA ILE A 76 72.48 17.08 -23.71
C ILE A 76 71.71 17.97 -22.74
N SER A 77 72.38 18.47 -21.70
CA SER A 77 71.85 19.43 -20.73
C SER A 77 71.50 20.76 -21.43
N LEU A 78 70.37 20.79 -22.13
CA LEU A 78 69.84 22.00 -22.73
C LEU A 78 68.99 22.72 -21.67
N MET A 79 69.47 23.88 -21.25
CA MET A 79 68.67 24.84 -20.49
C MET A 79 67.30 25.00 -21.16
N LEU A 80 66.25 24.76 -20.39
CA LEU A 80 64.86 24.90 -20.80
C LEU A 80 64.58 26.37 -21.14
N ASN A 81 64.69 26.71 -22.43
CA ASN A 81 64.44 28.07 -22.91
C ASN A 81 62.92 28.26 -23.06
N TYR A 82 62.29 28.87 -22.05
CA TYR A 82 60.87 29.22 -22.07
C TYR A 82 60.65 30.39 -23.06
N ARG A 83 59.85 30.19 -24.12
CA ARG A 83 59.35 31.34 -24.92
C ARG A 83 58.12 31.90 -24.21
N GLU A 84 58.27 33.08 -23.60
CA GLU A 84 57.13 33.86 -23.12
C GLU A 84 56.37 34.44 -24.32
N HIS A 85 55.16 33.95 -24.57
CA HIS A 85 54.27 34.59 -25.53
C HIS A 85 53.42 35.63 -24.80
N ARG A 86 53.58 36.90 -25.16
CA ARG A 86 52.72 38.00 -24.70
C ARG A 86 51.77 38.39 -25.83
N PHE A 87 50.48 38.29 -25.55
CA PHE A 87 49.43 38.77 -26.44
C PHE A 87 48.88 40.08 -25.91
N TYR A 88 48.74 41.07 -26.78
CA TYR A 88 48.12 42.36 -26.47
C TYR A 88 46.74 42.41 -27.10
N PHE A 89 45.76 42.82 -26.33
CA PHE A 89 44.38 43.05 -26.75
C PHE A 89 44.08 44.52 -26.54
N PHE A 90 43.55 45.17 -27.56
CA PHE A 90 42.99 46.49 -27.43
C PHE A 90 41.47 46.35 -27.29
N LEU A 91 40.93 46.77 -26.15
CA LEU A 91 39.49 46.79 -25.90
C LEU A 91 39.02 48.24 -25.91
N GLU A 92 38.04 48.52 -26.76
CA GLU A 92 37.32 49.79 -26.78
C GLU A 92 35.85 49.50 -26.54
N VAL A 93 35.30 50.09 -25.48
CA VAL A 93 33.89 49.96 -25.09
C VAL A 93 33.21 51.29 -25.35
N LYS A 94 32.52 51.40 -26.50
CA LYS A 94 31.76 52.61 -26.83
C LYS A 94 30.36 52.55 -26.23
N GLN A 95 29.93 53.65 -25.65
CA GLN A 95 28.53 53.78 -25.22
C GLN A 95 27.61 53.91 -26.44
N ARG A 96 26.33 53.60 -26.24
CA ARG A 96 25.31 53.59 -27.30
C ARG A 96 25.30 54.86 -28.16
N ASN A 97 25.51 56.01 -27.53
CA ASN A 97 25.41 57.33 -28.17
C ASN A 97 26.62 57.68 -29.04
N GLU A 98 27.72 56.92 -28.92
CA GLU A 98 29.01 57.18 -29.57
C GLU A 98 29.27 56.20 -30.74
N THR A 99 28.29 55.35 -31.07
CA THR A 99 28.40 54.35 -32.15
C THR A 99 27.77 54.83 -33.46
N ILE A 100 28.34 54.38 -34.59
CA ILE A 100 27.89 54.69 -35.95
C ILE A 100 26.49 54.09 -36.24
N CYS A 101 26.14 52.98 -35.59
CA CYS A 101 24.79 52.43 -35.62
C CYS A 101 23.90 53.15 -34.60
N GLN A 102 22.86 53.84 -35.05
CA GLN A 102 21.77 54.32 -34.16
C GLN A 102 20.57 53.36 -34.11
N GLU A 103 20.42 52.48 -35.12
CA GLU A 103 19.42 51.44 -35.13
C GLU A 103 19.87 50.25 -34.28
N TYR A 104 19.17 50.00 -33.18
CA TYR A 104 19.34 48.77 -32.42
C TYR A 104 17.98 48.13 -32.14
N GLY A 105 17.80 46.92 -32.65
CA GLY A 105 16.84 45.98 -32.09
C GLY A 105 17.22 45.62 -30.65
N GLU A 106 16.23 45.19 -29.86
CA GLU A 106 16.43 44.85 -28.45
C GLU A 106 17.54 43.79 -28.28
N ASN A 107 18.50 44.06 -27.38
CA ASN A 107 19.50 43.09 -26.93
C ASN A 107 18.86 41.92 -26.16
N ARG A 108 17.57 42.01 -25.86
CA ARG A 108 16.75 40.94 -25.30
C ARG A 108 15.80 40.46 -26.38
N ARG A 109 15.76 39.14 -26.61
CA ARG A 109 14.84 38.53 -27.57
C ARG A 109 14.05 37.42 -26.88
N PHE A 110 12.75 37.39 -27.14
CA PHE A 110 11.87 36.34 -26.68
C PHE A 110 11.68 35.32 -27.80
N LEU A 111 11.90 34.05 -27.52
CA LEU A 111 11.82 32.96 -28.48
C LEU A 111 10.64 32.05 -28.13
N LEU A 112 9.80 31.72 -29.11
CA LEU A 112 8.65 30.81 -28.88
C LEU A 112 9.07 29.35 -28.90
N ILE A 113 8.78 28.61 -27.84
CA ILE A 113 9.09 27.17 -27.76
C ILE A 113 8.44 26.37 -28.90
N GLY A 114 9.19 25.43 -29.49
CA GLY A 114 8.71 24.55 -30.55
C GLY A 114 8.53 25.20 -31.94
N ARG A 115 8.58 26.54 -32.04
CA ARG A 115 8.56 27.28 -33.30
C ARG A 115 9.99 27.60 -33.73
N GLY A 116 10.28 27.52 -35.03
CA GLY A 116 11.56 27.97 -35.56
C GLY A 116 11.62 29.49 -35.69
N GLU A 117 12.71 30.10 -35.26
CA GLU A 117 12.95 31.55 -35.35
C GLU A 117 14.40 31.86 -35.75
N GLU A 118 14.63 33.08 -36.25
CA GLU A 118 15.95 33.57 -36.65
C GLU A 118 16.44 34.69 -35.72
N ILE A 119 17.71 34.61 -35.32
CA ILE A 119 18.39 35.62 -34.51
C ILE A 119 19.36 36.37 -35.40
N LYS A 120 19.10 37.66 -35.65
CA LYS A 120 19.98 38.54 -36.43
C LYS A 120 21.06 39.14 -35.54
N CYS A 121 22.29 39.21 -36.03
CA CYS A 121 23.37 39.87 -35.30
C CYS A 121 23.17 41.40 -35.32
N PRO A 122 23.04 42.08 -34.17
CA PRO A 122 22.75 43.51 -34.14
C PRO A 122 23.87 44.37 -34.73
N GLY A 123 23.51 45.31 -35.61
CA GLY A 123 24.44 46.34 -36.10
C GLY A 123 25.38 45.90 -37.23
N VAL A 124 25.25 44.69 -37.79
CA VAL A 124 26.05 44.24 -38.95
C VAL A 124 25.90 45.19 -40.15
N SER A 125 24.68 45.66 -40.40
CA SER A 125 24.34 46.53 -41.53
C SER A 125 25.07 47.89 -41.54
N CYS A 126 25.53 48.39 -40.40
CA CYS A 126 26.18 49.71 -40.35
C CYS A 126 27.69 49.64 -40.62
N TYR A 127 28.29 48.47 -40.52
CA TYR A 127 29.73 48.29 -40.68
C TYR A 127 30.12 47.69 -42.04
N SER A 128 29.19 47.06 -42.75
CA SER A 128 29.46 46.40 -44.04
C SER A 128 28.20 46.14 -44.86
N THR A 129 28.33 46.01 -46.17
CA THR A 129 27.30 45.46 -47.04
C THR A 129 27.09 43.96 -46.74
N PRO A 130 25.85 43.46 -46.69
CA PRO A 130 25.51 42.16 -46.10
C PRO A 130 26.07 40.92 -46.81
N SER A 131 26.69 41.08 -47.98
CA SER A 131 27.05 39.97 -48.87
C SER A 131 28.34 39.22 -48.50
N ASN A 132 29.26 39.83 -47.74
CA ASN A 132 30.64 39.33 -47.57
C ASN A 132 31.12 39.16 -46.11
N VAL A 133 30.22 39.24 -45.12
CA VAL A 133 30.62 39.20 -43.71
C VAL A 133 30.47 37.79 -43.14
N SER A 134 31.58 37.14 -42.79
CA SER A 134 31.55 35.86 -42.07
C SER A 134 31.30 36.10 -40.58
N ILE A 135 30.12 35.73 -40.08
CA ILE A 135 29.75 35.87 -38.67
C ILE A 135 30.02 34.57 -37.91
N ARG A 136 30.69 34.68 -36.76
CA ARG A 136 30.92 33.58 -35.83
C ARG A 136 29.95 33.67 -34.67
N TRP A 137 29.12 32.65 -34.49
CA TRP A 137 28.15 32.57 -33.39
C TRP A 137 28.64 31.69 -32.23
N TYR A 138 28.27 32.07 -31.02
CA TYR A 138 28.56 31.34 -29.78
C TYR A 138 27.31 31.29 -28.90
N LYS A 139 27.02 30.13 -28.32
CA LYS A 139 25.95 29.92 -27.33
C LYS A 139 26.60 29.69 -25.97
N ASN A 140 26.32 30.55 -24.98
CA ASN A 140 26.97 30.52 -23.65
C ASN A 140 28.51 30.41 -23.76
N ALA A 141 29.08 31.17 -24.71
CA ALA A 141 30.50 31.18 -25.06
C ALA A 141 31.14 29.83 -25.43
N LYS A 142 30.34 28.87 -25.91
CA LYS A 142 30.85 27.74 -26.69
C LYS A 142 30.56 28.03 -28.16
N SER A 143 31.51 27.71 -29.04
CA SER A 143 31.30 27.89 -30.48
C SER A 143 30.03 27.16 -30.90
N ALA A 144 29.07 27.90 -31.46
CA ALA A 144 27.86 27.37 -32.03
C ALA A 144 28.18 26.79 -33.41
N MET A 145 29.18 25.90 -33.50
CA MET A 145 29.38 25.08 -34.69
C MET A 145 28.20 24.12 -34.83
N ASN A 146 27.87 23.75 -36.08
CA ASN A 146 26.83 22.81 -36.56
C ASN A 146 26.85 21.40 -35.90
N LYS A 147 26.94 21.31 -34.58
CA LYS A 147 27.06 20.07 -33.80
C LYS A 147 25.74 19.66 -33.17
N ASN A 148 24.76 20.57 -33.11
CA ASN A 148 23.46 20.30 -32.48
C ASN A 148 22.35 20.28 -33.54
N ARG A 149 21.51 19.23 -33.50
CA ARG A 149 20.33 19.06 -34.37
C ARG A 149 19.42 20.28 -34.22
N GLY A 150 19.32 21.12 -35.25
CA GLY A 150 18.34 22.21 -35.33
C GLY A 150 18.87 23.64 -35.41
N MET A 151 20.19 23.87 -35.47
CA MET A 151 20.78 25.22 -35.59
C MET A 151 21.61 25.36 -36.86
N ARG A 152 21.40 26.43 -37.63
CA ARG A 152 22.16 26.74 -38.84
C ARG A 152 22.53 28.21 -38.91
N ILE A 153 23.76 28.51 -39.32
CA ILE A 153 24.22 29.87 -39.59
C ILE A 153 23.96 30.16 -41.08
N GLU A 154 23.20 31.21 -41.35
CA GLU A 154 22.91 31.69 -42.71
C GLU A 154 23.31 33.16 -42.79
N GLN A 155 24.37 33.51 -43.53
CA GLN A 155 24.85 34.89 -43.71
C GLN A 155 24.99 35.67 -42.39
N ASP A 156 24.05 36.56 -42.08
CA ASP A 156 24.04 37.45 -40.93
C ASP A 156 23.18 36.97 -39.74
N LYS A 157 22.53 35.80 -39.90
CA LYS A 157 21.53 35.28 -38.97
C LYS A 157 21.83 33.85 -38.50
N LEU A 158 21.38 33.58 -37.28
CA LEU A 158 21.36 32.26 -36.68
C LEU A 158 19.93 31.72 -36.72
N VAL A 159 19.70 30.67 -37.50
CA VAL A 159 18.39 30.02 -37.66
C VAL A 159 18.28 28.85 -36.69
N LEU A 160 17.27 28.89 -35.83
CA LEU A 160 16.88 27.78 -34.97
C LEU A 160 15.60 27.16 -35.57
N TYR A 161 15.66 25.92 -36.06
CA TYR A 161 14.50 25.24 -36.65
C TYR A 161 13.47 24.84 -35.60
N THR A 162 13.92 24.52 -34.39
CA THR A 162 13.06 24.17 -33.25
C THR A 162 13.71 24.70 -31.99
N ILE A 163 12.97 25.52 -31.25
CA ILE A 163 13.46 26.16 -30.03
C ILE A 163 13.12 25.29 -28.82
N TYR A 164 14.13 24.96 -28.03
CA TYR A 164 14.02 24.22 -26.78
C TYR A 164 14.26 25.13 -25.57
N ILE A 165 13.88 24.68 -24.38
CA ILE A 165 14.08 25.42 -23.12
C ILE A 165 15.58 25.77 -22.91
N GLU A 166 16.47 24.86 -23.33
CA GLU A 166 17.93 25.05 -23.27
C GLU A 166 18.46 26.16 -24.18
N ASP A 167 17.66 26.65 -25.12
CA ASP A 167 18.02 27.79 -25.98
C ASP A 167 17.80 29.13 -25.28
N SER A 168 17.28 29.15 -24.06
CA SER A 168 17.27 30.34 -23.20
C SER A 168 18.69 30.67 -22.73
N ALA A 169 19.47 31.29 -23.61
CA ALA A 169 20.91 31.47 -23.48
C ALA A 169 21.37 32.85 -23.97
N ASN A 170 22.63 33.17 -23.67
CA ASN A 170 23.28 34.34 -24.23
C ASN A 170 23.97 33.95 -25.55
N PHE A 171 23.43 34.45 -26.66
CA PHE A 171 24.03 34.26 -27.98
C PHE A 171 24.97 35.42 -28.27
N THR A 172 26.21 35.10 -28.64
CA THR A 172 27.23 36.09 -29.01
C THR A 172 27.54 35.94 -30.49
N CYS A 173 27.57 37.05 -31.22
CA CYS A 173 28.05 37.09 -32.60
C CYS A 173 29.29 37.98 -32.71
N ASP A 174 30.31 37.44 -33.39
CA ASP A 174 31.55 38.13 -33.73
C ASP A 174 31.62 38.29 -35.24
N PHE A 175 31.85 39.52 -35.71
CA PHE A 175 32.10 39.83 -37.12
C PHE A 175 33.29 40.77 -37.25
N ASP A 176 34.00 40.67 -38.37
CA ASP A 176 35.20 41.46 -38.61
C ASP A 176 34.85 42.75 -39.37
N TYR A 177 35.42 43.87 -38.92
CA TYR A 177 35.26 45.21 -39.48
C TYR A 177 36.64 45.82 -39.76
N VAL A 178 36.82 46.44 -40.91
CA VAL A 178 38.12 46.99 -41.31
C VAL A 178 38.01 48.50 -41.40
N ASP A 179 38.70 49.20 -40.50
CA ASP A 179 38.89 50.66 -40.55
C ASP A 179 40.35 50.97 -40.27
N LYS A 180 41.16 50.88 -41.34
CA LYS A 180 42.64 50.95 -41.33
C LYS A 180 43.34 49.83 -40.54
N ILE A 181 42.66 49.22 -39.57
CA ILE A 181 43.03 48.07 -38.74
C ILE A 181 41.86 47.07 -38.78
N ASN A 182 42.16 45.77 -38.68
CA ASN A 182 41.15 44.73 -38.54
C ASN A 182 40.61 44.69 -37.11
N TRP A 183 39.36 45.12 -36.95
CA TRP A 183 38.60 45.04 -35.71
C TRP A 183 37.69 43.81 -35.72
N THR A 184 37.50 43.17 -34.56
CA THR A 184 36.42 42.20 -34.37
C THR A 184 35.35 42.83 -33.50
N VAL A 185 34.17 43.04 -34.08
CA VAL A 185 33.00 43.58 -33.37
C VAL A 185 32.24 42.43 -32.75
N ARG A 186 32.06 42.49 -31.43
CA ARG A 186 31.28 41.53 -30.65
C ARG A 186 29.94 42.11 -30.22
N ARG A 187 28.87 41.35 -30.40
CA ARG A 187 27.51 41.69 -29.97
C ARG A 187 26.88 40.53 -29.22
N VAL A 188 26.10 40.84 -28.20
CA VAL A 188 25.45 39.84 -27.34
C VAL A 188 23.93 40.03 -27.38
N VAL A 189 23.23 38.96 -27.70
CA VAL A 189 21.76 38.86 -27.70
C VAL A 189 21.36 37.91 -26.58
N LYS A 190 20.73 38.45 -25.54
CA LYS A 190 20.16 37.69 -24.42
C LYS A 190 18.82 37.13 -24.86
N THR A 191 18.68 35.82 -24.95
CA THR A 191 17.42 35.19 -25.34
C THR A 191 16.70 34.59 -24.15
N LYS A 192 15.37 34.72 -24.12
CA LYS A 192 14.50 34.05 -23.14
C LYS A 192 13.45 33.25 -23.89
N VAL A 193 13.37 31.96 -23.62
CA VAL A 193 12.36 31.09 -24.23
C VAL A 193 11.05 31.25 -23.47
N ILE A 194 9.98 31.48 -24.21
CA ILE A 194 8.63 31.73 -23.70
C ILE A 194 7.61 30.86 -24.43
N GLN A 195 6.44 30.67 -23.82
CA GLN A 195 5.30 30.11 -24.54
C GLN A 195 4.54 31.21 -25.29
N LYS A 196 3.67 30.82 -26.21
CA LYS A 196 2.69 31.75 -26.81
C LYS A 196 1.76 32.28 -25.70
N ASP A 197 1.46 33.57 -25.73
CA ASP A 197 0.50 34.17 -24.81
C ASP A 197 -0.85 33.44 -24.88
N THR A 198 -1.45 33.19 -23.73
CA THR A 198 -2.77 32.56 -23.63
C THR A 198 -3.84 33.45 -24.27
N GLU A 199 -4.78 32.82 -24.96
CA GLU A 199 -6.00 33.47 -25.49
C GLU A 199 -7.21 33.20 -24.58
N ARG A 200 -7.02 32.43 -23.50
CA ARG A 200 -8.09 32.00 -22.59
C ARG A 200 -8.09 32.83 -21.29
N PRO A 201 -9.28 33.07 -20.70
CA PRO A 201 -9.40 33.58 -19.33
C PRO A 201 -8.77 32.62 -18.31
N PRO A 202 -8.53 33.05 -17.05
CA PRO A 202 -8.05 32.16 -16.01
C PRO A 202 -9.06 31.06 -15.71
N GLN A 203 -8.58 29.95 -15.14
CA GLN A 203 -9.42 28.82 -14.73
C GLN A 203 -9.40 28.65 -13.20
N ILE A 204 -10.55 28.74 -12.53
CA ILE A 204 -10.68 28.48 -11.10
C ILE A 204 -10.89 26.98 -10.87
N LEU A 205 -9.89 26.35 -10.24
CA LEU A 205 -9.89 24.92 -9.92
C LEU A 205 -10.62 24.62 -8.61
N ASN A 206 -10.55 25.54 -7.65
CA ASN A 206 -11.23 25.43 -6.37
C ASN A 206 -11.58 26.85 -5.87
N PRO A 207 -12.83 27.15 -5.49
CA PRO A 207 -14.01 26.31 -5.58
C PRO A 207 -14.43 26.08 -7.05
N TYR A 208 -14.79 24.85 -7.41
CA TYR A 208 -15.17 24.54 -8.79
C TYR A 208 -16.60 25.00 -9.09
N ARG A 209 -16.75 26.08 -9.89
CA ARG A 209 -18.03 26.73 -10.27
C ARG A 209 -18.91 27.14 -9.09
N SER A 210 -19.58 26.18 -8.45
CA SER A 210 -20.38 26.35 -7.24
C SER A 210 -20.17 25.15 -6.33
N MET A 211 -19.61 25.39 -5.15
CA MET A 211 -19.27 24.36 -4.16
C MET A 211 -19.86 24.73 -2.79
N THR A 212 -20.26 23.72 -2.01
CA THR A 212 -20.68 23.91 -0.61
C THR A 212 -19.73 23.15 0.31
N VAL A 213 -19.26 23.80 1.39
CA VAL A 213 -18.34 23.22 2.36
C VAL A 213 -18.95 23.25 3.76
N GLU A 214 -18.77 22.16 4.51
CA GLU A 214 -19.25 22.04 5.88
C GLU A 214 -18.28 22.69 6.87
N VAL A 215 -18.81 23.54 7.76
CA VAL A 215 -18.05 24.32 8.74
C VAL A 215 -18.65 24.25 10.13
N GLU A 216 -17.79 24.39 11.13
CA GLU A 216 -18.18 24.44 12.55
C GLU A 216 -18.33 25.90 12.99
N LEU A 217 -19.43 26.22 13.67
CA LEU A 217 -19.68 27.58 14.18
C LEU A 217 -18.66 27.95 15.26
N GLY A 218 -18.27 29.22 15.31
CA GLY A 218 -17.34 29.77 16.30
C GLY A 218 -15.87 29.36 16.10
N LYS A 219 -15.54 28.52 15.11
CA LYS A 219 -14.16 28.19 14.77
C LYS A 219 -13.64 29.06 13.63
N PRO A 220 -12.32 29.30 13.55
CA PRO A 220 -11.72 29.97 12.40
C PRO A 220 -11.83 29.07 11.16
N PHE A 221 -12.04 29.67 10.00
CA PHE A 221 -12.13 28.97 8.72
C PHE A 221 -11.38 29.72 7.62
N THR A 222 -10.63 28.99 6.80
CA THR A 222 -9.85 29.57 5.70
C THR A 222 -10.49 29.24 4.36
N LEU A 223 -10.81 30.29 3.60
CA LEU A 223 -11.31 30.21 2.23
C LEU A 223 -10.10 30.07 1.29
N HIS A 224 -10.04 28.99 0.51
CA HIS A 224 -8.95 28.75 -0.44
C HIS A 224 -9.44 28.86 -1.87
N CYS A 225 -8.88 29.81 -2.64
CA CYS A 225 -9.12 29.91 -4.07
C CYS A 225 -7.87 29.47 -4.84
N LYS A 226 -7.97 28.37 -5.57
CA LYS A 226 -6.90 27.85 -6.43
C LYS A 226 -7.23 28.19 -7.88
N VAL A 227 -6.38 28.99 -8.51
CA VAL A 227 -6.59 29.52 -9.85
C VAL A 227 -5.39 29.15 -10.74
N GLN A 228 -5.67 28.72 -11.95
CA GLN A 228 -4.71 28.40 -13.00
C GLN A 228 -4.71 29.51 -14.05
N PHE A 229 -3.53 30.07 -14.31
CA PHE A 229 -3.31 31.08 -15.34
C PHE A 229 -2.48 30.48 -16.46
N GLY A 230 -2.85 30.76 -17.71
CA GLY A 230 -1.98 30.50 -18.86
C GLY A 230 -0.87 31.55 -18.96
N PHE A 231 0.19 31.23 -19.68
CA PHE A 231 1.35 32.09 -19.87
C PHE A 231 0.96 33.45 -20.49
N GLU A 232 1.50 34.51 -19.90
CA GLU A 232 1.37 35.86 -20.41
C GLU A 232 2.68 36.63 -20.19
N ARG A 233 3.15 37.35 -21.21
CA ARG A 233 4.39 38.16 -21.12
C ARG A 233 4.34 39.23 -20.03
N ASN A 234 3.24 39.97 -19.93
CA ASN A 234 3.01 40.99 -18.91
C ASN A 234 1.96 40.48 -17.93
N PHE A 235 2.37 39.55 -17.07
CA PHE A 235 1.46 38.87 -16.15
C PHE A 235 1.10 39.75 -14.95
N THR A 236 -0.15 40.22 -14.92
CA THR A 236 -0.73 40.97 -13.78
C THR A 236 -2.04 40.31 -13.34
N PRO A 237 -1.97 39.15 -12.65
CA PRO A 237 -3.18 38.43 -12.21
C PRO A 237 -3.88 39.19 -11.09
N VAL A 238 -5.21 39.19 -11.13
CA VAL A 238 -6.04 39.72 -10.05
C VAL A 238 -6.87 38.58 -9.50
N ILE A 239 -6.70 38.27 -8.22
CA ILE A 239 -7.51 37.30 -7.50
C ILE A 239 -8.09 37.99 -6.27
N LYS A 240 -9.41 37.92 -6.11
CA LYS A 240 -10.15 38.59 -5.03
C LYS A 240 -11.16 37.66 -4.41
N TRP A 241 -11.29 37.73 -3.09
CA TRP A 241 -12.37 37.14 -2.34
C TRP A 241 -13.39 38.18 -1.96
N MET A 242 -14.65 37.93 -2.33
CA MET A 242 -15.78 38.80 -2.00
C MET A 242 -16.82 38.00 -1.23
N MET A 243 -17.50 38.64 -0.30
CA MET A 243 -18.61 38.08 0.46
C MET A 243 -19.88 38.86 0.15
N HIS A 244 -20.97 38.14 -0.12
CA HIS A 244 -22.22 38.71 -0.60
C HIS A 244 -23.40 38.10 0.16
N TYR A 245 -24.14 38.91 0.93
CA TYR A 245 -25.21 38.44 1.81
C TYR A 245 -26.56 38.25 1.09
N ASN A 246 -26.94 39.17 0.19
CA ASN A 246 -28.23 39.17 -0.54
C ASN A 246 -28.08 39.85 -1.90
N GLU A 247 -28.90 39.50 -2.90
CA GLU A 247 -28.82 40.06 -4.27
C GLU A 247 -28.76 41.60 -4.35
N ASN A 248 -29.35 42.33 -3.40
CA ASN A 248 -29.33 43.80 -3.32
C ASN A 248 -28.22 44.39 -2.43
N SER A 249 -27.39 43.56 -1.78
CA SER A 249 -26.28 44.01 -0.93
C SER A 249 -25.00 44.21 -1.75
N THR A 250 -24.16 45.15 -1.33
CA THR A 250 -22.83 45.36 -1.92
C THR A 250 -21.89 44.22 -1.53
N SER A 251 -21.09 43.74 -2.49
CA SER A 251 -20.07 42.72 -2.24
C SER A 251 -18.95 43.28 -1.34
N ILE A 252 -18.70 42.65 -0.21
CA ILE A 252 -17.64 43.03 0.74
C ILE A 252 -16.33 42.35 0.33
N LEU A 253 -15.26 43.13 0.12
CA LEU A 253 -13.94 42.59 -0.16
C LEU A 253 -13.32 42.05 1.14
N LEU A 254 -12.92 40.77 1.14
CA LEU A 254 -12.28 40.15 2.29
C LEU A 254 -10.79 40.49 2.35
N GLU A 255 -10.26 40.58 3.57
CA GLU A 255 -8.82 40.64 3.79
C GLU A 255 -8.19 39.31 3.37
N MET A 256 -7.06 39.41 2.67
CA MET A 256 -6.47 38.31 1.93
C MET A 256 -5.00 38.16 2.31
N ASP A 257 -4.57 36.91 2.47
CA ASP A 257 -3.17 36.58 2.71
C ASP A 257 -2.31 36.86 1.46
N ARG A 258 -0.98 36.85 1.61
CA ARG A 258 -0.10 36.94 0.43
C ARG A 258 -0.36 35.77 -0.53
N PRO A 259 -0.47 36.01 -1.85
CA PRO A 259 -0.68 34.95 -2.83
C PRO A 259 0.47 33.94 -2.77
N ARG A 260 0.13 32.65 -2.86
CA ARG A 260 1.11 31.55 -2.88
C ARG A 260 1.12 30.90 -4.26
N THR A 261 2.24 30.99 -4.97
CA THR A 261 2.45 30.25 -6.22
C THR A 261 2.83 28.81 -5.88
N VAL A 262 2.06 27.84 -6.38
CA VAL A 262 2.25 26.40 -6.07
C VAL A 262 3.08 25.73 -7.15
N GLU A 263 2.75 26.01 -8.41
CA GLU A 263 3.42 25.45 -9.57
C GLU A 263 3.64 26.57 -10.59
N GLN A 264 4.87 26.66 -11.07
CA GLN A 264 5.25 27.58 -12.14
C GLN A 264 5.95 26.76 -13.23
N THR A 265 5.23 26.53 -14.32
CA THR A 265 5.78 25.97 -15.55
C THR A 265 5.94 27.08 -16.57
N ILE A 266 6.64 26.81 -17.69
CA ILE A 266 6.82 27.80 -18.76
C ILE A 266 5.48 28.23 -19.38
N GLY A 267 4.44 27.39 -19.24
CA GLY A 267 3.14 27.63 -19.85
C GLY A 267 1.99 27.94 -18.91
N GLU A 268 2.06 27.49 -17.66
CA GLU A 268 0.97 27.60 -16.71
C GLU A 268 1.51 27.95 -15.32
N GLU A 269 0.80 28.86 -14.66
CA GLU A 269 1.09 29.28 -13.29
C GLU A 269 -0.15 29.08 -12.41
N ILE A 270 0.01 28.35 -11.31
CA ILE A 270 -1.07 28.06 -10.36
C ILE A 270 -0.86 28.86 -9.09
N ILE A 271 -1.83 29.71 -8.77
CA ILE A 271 -1.81 30.61 -7.62
C ILE A 271 -2.93 30.25 -6.66
N ILE A 272 -2.60 30.16 -5.37
CA ILE A 272 -3.57 30.04 -4.28
C ILE A 272 -3.71 31.37 -3.56
N GLN A 273 -4.93 31.89 -3.56
CA GLN A 273 -5.32 33.08 -2.80
C GLN A 273 -6.22 32.66 -1.65
N SER A 274 -5.79 32.96 -0.42
CA SER A 274 -6.53 32.57 0.79
C SER A 274 -7.08 33.81 1.53
N ALA A 275 -8.26 33.67 2.12
CA ALA A 275 -8.86 34.65 3.02
C ALA A 275 -9.28 33.94 4.31
N GLN A 276 -8.99 34.53 5.47
CA GLN A 276 -9.30 33.93 6.76
C GLN A 276 -10.51 34.57 7.43
N LEU A 277 -11.46 33.74 7.82
CA LEU A 277 -12.53 34.09 8.74
C LEU A 277 -12.05 33.78 10.17
N LYS A 278 -11.94 34.81 11.01
CA LYS A 278 -11.51 34.66 12.42
C LYS A 278 -12.45 33.74 13.20
N GLU A 279 -13.74 33.89 12.94
CA GLU A 279 -14.81 33.06 13.50
C GLU A 279 -15.94 32.91 12.47
N VAL A 280 -16.51 31.71 12.40
CA VAL A 280 -17.68 31.45 11.55
C VAL A 280 -18.96 31.75 12.34
N THR A 281 -19.73 32.73 11.87
CA THR A 281 -21.02 33.15 12.44
C THR A 281 -22.19 32.60 11.61
N GLU A 282 -23.41 32.69 12.13
CA GLU A 282 -24.61 32.28 11.38
C GLU A 282 -24.83 33.14 10.13
N GLN A 283 -24.48 34.43 10.18
CA GLN A 283 -24.52 35.31 9.02
C GLN A 283 -23.60 34.82 7.87
N HIS A 284 -22.45 34.23 8.21
CA HIS A 284 -21.55 33.64 7.21
C HIS A 284 -22.13 32.38 6.54
N LEU A 285 -23.13 31.71 7.12
CA LEU A 285 -23.81 30.57 6.49
C LEU A 285 -24.83 31.00 5.44
N GLU A 286 -25.47 32.16 5.64
CA GLU A 286 -26.40 32.76 4.68
C GLU A 286 -25.68 33.49 3.54
N ALA A 287 -24.44 33.93 3.80
CA ALA A 287 -23.60 34.60 2.82
C ALA A 287 -23.09 33.66 1.71
N THR A 288 -22.85 34.26 0.55
CA THR A 288 -22.16 33.62 -0.58
C THR A 288 -20.76 34.19 -0.72
N PHE A 289 -19.76 33.33 -0.73
CA PHE A 289 -18.37 33.71 -0.94
C PHE A 289 -18.02 33.54 -2.42
N ILE A 290 -17.47 34.57 -3.03
CA ILE A 290 -17.16 34.62 -4.45
C ILE A 290 -15.65 34.76 -4.59
N CYS A 291 -15.00 33.79 -5.22
CA CYS A 291 -13.65 33.99 -5.71
C CYS A 291 -13.70 34.50 -7.15
N PHE A 292 -13.12 35.68 -7.35
CA PHE A 292 -12.98 36.32 -8.64
C PHE A 292 -11.52 36.25 -9.10
N ALA A 293 -11.30 35.78 -10.32
CA ALA A 293 -10.01 35.75 -10.97
C ALA A 293 -10.05 36.49 -12.30
N GLN A 294 -9.00 37.26 -12.62
CA GLN A 294 -8.91 38.01 -13.87
C GLN A 294 -7.48 38.02 -14.42
N ASN A 295 -7.37 37.84 -15.74
CA ASN A 295 -6.18 38.10 -16.53
C ASN A 295 -6.47 39.16 -17.62
N SER A 296 -5.54 39.40 -18.55
CA SER A 296 -5.76 40.37 -19.64
C SER A 296 -6.83 39.95 -20.65
N LYS A 297 -7.18 38.66 -20.71
CA LYS A 297 -8.11 38.08 -21.69
C LYS A 297 -9.54 38.02 -21.20
N GLY A 298 -9.73 37.88 -19.90
CA GLY A 298 -11.06 37.84 -19.30
C GLY A 298 -11.04 37.58 -17.81
N ASN A 299 -12.23 37.32 -17.28
CA ASN A 299 -12.46 37.00 -15.88
C ASN A 299 -13.20 35.68 -15.73
N GLU A 300 -13.08 35.09 -14.56
CA GLU A 300 -13.88 33.95 -14.13
C GLU A 300 -14.26 34.13 -12.66
N THR A 301 -15.44 33.66 -12.30
CA THR A 301 -15.95 33.69 -10.93
C THR A 301 -16.39 32.30 -10.48
N SER A 302 -16.21 32.05 -9.20
CA SER A 302 -16.64 30.81 -8.56
C SER A 302 -17.29 31.11 -7.22
N ILE A 303 -18.26 30.29 -6.84
CA ILE A 303 -19.10 30.49 -5.66
C ILE A 303 -18.82 29.39 -4.64
N LEU A 304 -18.63 29.78 -3.39
CA LEU A 304 -18.49 28.92 -2.22
C LEU A 304 -19.57 29.26 -1.20
N LYS A 305 -20.38 28.25 -0.84
CA LYS A 305 -21.39 28.34 0.21
C LYS A 305 -20.93 27.56 1.44
N LEU A 306 -21.23 28.07 2.62
CA LEU A 306 -20.93 27.39 3.86
C LEU A 306 -22.18 26.70 4.40
N LYS A 307 -22.03 25.48 4.89
CA LYS A 307 -23.10 24.72 5.54
C LYS A 307 -22.67 24.34 6.94
N LYS A 308 -23.57 24.44 7.92
CA LYS A 308 -23.29 23.98 9.28
C LYS A 308 -22.99 22.47 9.25
N LYS A 309 -21.83 22.09 9.77
CA LYS A 309 -21.50 20.68 10.01
C LYS A 309 -22.45 20.14 11.09
N PRO A 310 -23.19 19.05 10.83
CA PRO A 310 -24.05 18.47 11.84
C PRO A 310 -23.18 17.99 13.01
N GLU A 311 -23.47 18.46 14.22
CA GLU A 311 -22.96 17.84 15.42
C GLU A 311 -23.57 16.45 15.50
N VAL A 312 -22.80 15.44 15.07
CA VAL A 312 -23.20 14.05 15.25
C VAL A 312 -23.43 13.87 16.74
N PRO A 313 -24.60 13.38 17.19
CA PRO A 313 -24.87 13.19 18.60
C PRO A 313 -24.13 11.92 19.09
N GLY A 314 -22.80 11.88 18.92
CA GLY A 314 -21.95 10.84 19.50
C GLY A 314 -22.09 10.77 21.01
N LEU A 315 -22.44 11.90 21.65
CA LEU A 315 -22.83 11.97 23.06
C LEU A 315 -24.06 11.12 23.39
N LEU A 316 -25.07 11.04 22.51
CA LEU A 316 -26.24 10.16 22.72
C LEU A 316 -25.82 8.69 22.66
N TYR A 317 -24.93 8.31 21.75
CA TYR A 317 -24.41 6.93 21.70
C TYR A 317 -23.59 6.55 22.94
N ILE A 318 -22.83 7.50 23.50
CA ILE A 318 -22.06 7.30 24.75
C ILE A 318 -22.98 7.08 25.95
N ILE A 319 -24.18 7.67 25.97
CA ILE A 319 -25.15 7.50 27.07
C ILE A 319 -26.04 6.26 26.86
N ILE A 320 -26.49 6.01 25.62
CA ILE A 320 -27.41 4.90 25.31
C ILE A 320 -26.69 3.54 25.35
N GLY A 321 -25.43 3.49 24.90
CA GLY A 321 -24.61 2.27 24.92
C GLY A 321 -24.56 1.57 26.29
N PRO A 322 -24.10 2.23 27.37
CA PRO A 322 -24.01 1.60 28.68
C PRO A 322 -25.38 1.16 29.22
N ILE A 323 -26.45 1.94 29.00
CA ILE A 323 -27.79 1.59 29.46
C ILE A 323 -28.27 0.28 28.82
N VAL A 324 -28.11 0.13 27.49
CA VAL A 324 -28.49 -1.10 26.79
C VAL A 324 -27.66 -2.30 27.25
N THR A 325 -26.35 -2.12 27.49
CA THR A 325 -25.51 -3.20 28.02
C THR A 325 -25.92 -3.65 29.42
N VAL A 326 -26.27 -2.71 30.31
CA VAL A 326 -26.72 -3.06 31.67
C VAL A 326 -28.05 -3.81 31.64
N VAL A 327 -29.01 -3.36 30.80
CA VAL A 327 -30.31 -4.03 30.65
C VAL A 327 -30.14 -5.46 30.12
N THR A 328 -29.31 -5.64 29.10
CA THR A 328 -29.07 -6.97 28.51
C THR A 328 -28.38 -7.93 29.48
N ILE A 329 -27.39 -7.46 30.25
CA ILE A 329 -26.72 -8.26 31.30
C ILE A 329 -27.73 -8.64 32.39
N SER A 330 -28.60 -7.71 32.78
CA SER A 330 -29.61 -7.95 33.81
C SER A 330 -30.61 -9.02 33.38
N VAL A 331 -31.16 -8.91 32.16
CA VAL A 331 -32.07 -9.92 31.58
C VAL A 331 -31.39 -11.28 31.48
N PHE A 332 -30.14 -11.33 30.99
CA PHE A 332 -29.38 -12.57 30.91
C PHE A 332 -29.20 -13.22 32.30
N SER A 333 -28.87 -12.42 33.31
CA SER A 333 -28.68 -12.90 34.69
C SER A 333 -29.98 -13.50 35.26
N VAL A 334 -31.13 -12.86 34.99
CA VAL A 334 -32.44 -13.36 35.40
C VAL A 334 -32.76 -14.68 34.71
N VAL A 335 -32.52 -14.80 33.40
CA VAL A 335 -32.72 -16.05 32.65
C VAL A 335 -31.87 -17.18 33.23
N VAL A 336 -30.57 -16.93 33.48
CA VAL A 336 -29.69 -17.94 34.08
C VAL A 336 -30.17 -18.35 35.47
N TYR A 337 -30.63 -17.41 36.29
CA TYR A 337 -31.15 -17.71 37.62
C TYR A 337 -32.40 -18.59 37.58
N TYR A 338 -33.37 -18.29 36.70
CA TYR A 338 -34.60 -19.08 36.57
C TYR A 338 -34.34 -20.49 36.04
N TYR A 339 -33.40 -20.65 35.11
CA TYR A 339 -33.13 -21.94 34.45
C TYR A 339 -31.87 -22.64 34.98
N TRP A 340 -31.35 -22.27 36.15
CA TRP A 340 -30.06 -22.78 36.63
C TRP A 340 -30.02 -24.31 36.77
N ILE A 341 -31.13 -24.93 37.16
CA ILE A 341 -31.25 -26.40 37.22
C ILE A 341 -31.20 -27.03 35.84
N GLU A 342 -31.96 -26.52 34.87
CA GLU A 342 -31.97 -27.04 33.50
C GLU A 342 -30.60 -26.89 32.84
N ILE A 343 -29.94 -25.74 33.04
CA ILE A 343 -28.58 -25.48 32.54
C ILE A 343 -27.58 -26.45 33.19
N LEU A 344 -27.68 -26.72 34.50
CA LEU A 344 -26.82 -27.69 35.18
C LEU A 344 -27.10 -29.12 34.73
N LEU A 345 -28.35 -29.48 34.45
CA LEU A 345 -28.71 -30.80 33.95
C LEU A 345 -28.17 -31.02 32.53
N ILE A 346 -28.28 -30.01 31.66
CA ILE A 346 -27.70 -30.03 30.30
C ILE A 346 -26.18 -30.11 30.38
N TYR A 347 -25.54 -29.30 31.23
CA TYR A 347 -24.09 -29.31 31.42
C TYR A 347 -23.62 -30.68 31.93
N ARG A 348 -24.28 -31.24 32.95
CA ARG A 348 -23.96 -32.57 33.48
C ARG A 348 -24.19 -33.65 32.42
N ASN A 349 -25.30 -33.63 31.70
CA ASN A 349 -25.57 -34.66 30.69
C ASN A 349 -24.55 -34.60 29.54
N TYR A 350 -24.23 -33.40 29.05
CA TYR A 350 -23.31 -33.22 27.94
C TYR A 350 -21.85 -33.52 28.30
N PHE A 351 -21.40 -33.07 29.48
CA PHE A 351 -19.99 -33.20 29.89
C PHE A 351 -19.68 -34.60 30.47
N THR A 352 -20.57 -35.17 31.29
CA THR A 352 -20.36 -36.51 31.86
C THR A 352 -20.46 -37.63 30.81
N PHE A 353 -21.22 -37.41 29.73
CA PHE A 353 -21.34 -38.35 28.61
C PHE A 353 -20.05 -38.42 27.77
N ASN A 354 -19.39 -37.29 27.54
CA ASN A 354 -18.25 -37.20 26.62
C ASN A 354 -16.90 -37.62 27.23
N GLU A 355 -16.63 -37.32 28.51
CA GLU A 355 -15.30 -37.61 29.09
C GLU A 355 -15.15 -39.03 29.66
N ALA A 356 -16.22 -39.70 30.10
CA ALA A 356 -16.08 -40.95 30.87
C ALA A 356 -16.02 -42.25 30.03
N ARG A 357 -16.46 -42.27 28.76
CA ARG A 357 -16.80 -43.53 28.05
C ARG A 357 -16.30 -43.67 26.61
N GLY A 358 -15.29 -42.91 26.18
CA GLY A 358 -14.50 -43.24 24.98
C GLY A 358 -15.30 -43.41 23.68
N GLY A 359 -16.41 -42.69 23.53
CA GLY A 359 -17.16 -42.56 22.27
C GLY A 359 -18.22 -43.63 21.95
N LYS A 360 -18.39 -44.69 22.76
CA LYS A 360 -19.50 -45.67 22.61
C LYS A 360 -20.54 -45.45 23.71
N GLU A 361 -21.80 -45.41 23.33
CA GLU A 361 -22.91 -45.04 24.23
C GLU A 361 -23.39 -46.17 25.13
N TYR A 362 -23.30 -47.41 24.64
CA TYR A 362 -23.75 -48.61 25.34
C TYR A 362 -22.60 -49.60 25.58
N ASP A 363 -22.62 -50.28 26.72
CA ASP A 363 -21.60 -51.29 27.07
C ASP A 363 -21.90 -52.64 26.41
N ALA A 364 -23.18 -52.96 26.19
CA ALA A 364 -23.61 -54.11 25.40
C ALA A 364 -25.01 -53.92 24.78
N PHE A 365 -25.18 -54.41 23.56
CA PHE A 365 -26.47 -54.65 22.90
C PHE A 365 -27.00 -56.02 23.31
N VAL A 366 -28.29 -56.16 23.59
CA VAL A 366 -28.89 -57.44 23.99
C VAL A 366 -29.88 -57.88 22.91
N SER A 367 -29.67 -59.08 22.39
CA SER A 367 -30.55 -59.74 21.41
C SER A 367 -31.13 -61.00 22.02
N PHE A 368 -32.47 -61.09 22.02
CA PHE A 368 -33.22 -62.22 22.57
C PHE A 368 -34.48 -62.45 21.75
N ALA A 369 -34.98 -63.68 21.73
CA ALA A 369 -36.19 -64.00 21.00
C ALA A 369 -37.41 -63.88 21.93
N SER A 370 -38.36 -63.01 21.58
CA SER A 370 -39.66 -62.96 22.24
C SER A 370 -40.50 -64.16 21.80
N ASN A 371 -40.90 -65.01 22.74
CA ASN A 371 -41.68 -66.22 22.45
C ASN A 371 -43.16 -65.91 22.65
N SER A 372 -43.87 -65.54 21.58
CA SER A 372 -45.29 -65.21 21.65
C SER A 372 -46.25 -66.41 21.66
N SER A 373 -45.74 -67.66 21.61
CA SER A 373 -46.61 -68.84 21.52
C SER A 373 -45.99 -70.12 22.10
N SER A 374 -46.24 -70.39 23.38
CA SER A 374 -46.52 -71.75 23.90
C SER A 374 -46.65 -71.70 25.43
N GLU A 375 -47.86 -71.97 25.90
CA GLU A 375 -48.15 -72.42 27.27
C GLU A 375 -47.35 -73.69 27.55
N GLU A 376 -46.20 -73.59 28.24
CA GLU A 376 -45.60 -74.73 28.93
C GLU A 376 -44.50 -74.31 29.91
N ALA A 377 -44.70 -74.75 31.15
CA ALA A 377 -43.76 -74.91 32.27
C ALA A 377 -43.39 -73.69 33.15
N VAL A 378 -43.75 -73.86 34.43
CA VAL A 378 -43.28 -73.14 35.62
C VAL A 378 -41.76 -72.93 35.58
N GLY A 379 -41.33 -71.69 35.35
CA GLY A 379 -39.91 -71.29 35.27
C GLY A 379 -39.71 -69.86 34.75
N VAL A 380 -38.48 -69.35 34.81
CA VAL A 380 -38.11 -68.02 34.27
C VAL A 380 -38.15 -68.07 32.74
N THR A 381 -38.98 -67.24 32.10
CA THR A 381 -39.04 -67.12 30.63
C THR A 381 -37.83 -66.36 30.08
N GLU A 382 -37.49 -66.59 28.80
CA GLU A 382 -36.36 -65.93 28.11
C GLU A 382 -36.50 -64.40 28.16
N GLU A 383 -37.70 -63.88 27.87
CA GLU A 383 -38.02 -62.45 27.98
C GLU A 383 -37.85 -61.93 29.41
N THR A 384 -38.32 -62.67 30.42
CA THR A 384 -38.16 -62.24 31.81
C THR A 384 -36.69 -62.17 32.21
N PHE A 385 -35.88 -63.12 31.71
CA PHE A 385 -34.44 -63.11 31.92
C PHE A 385 -33.77 -61.92 31.22
N ALA A 386 -34.09 -61.66 29.95
CA ALA A 386 -33.46 -60.61 29.15
C ALA A 386 -33.86 -59.18 29.57
N LEU A 387 -35.13 -58.95 29.89
CA LEU A 387 -35.68 -57.63 30.18
C LEU A 387 -35.59 -57.22 31.65
N TYR A 388 -35.63 -58.20 32.59
CA TYR A 388 -35.64 -57.89 34.02
C TYR A 388 -34.40 -58.39 34.73
N ARG A 389 -34.04 -59.67 34.57
CA ARG A 389 -32.93 -60.24 35.36
C ARG A 389 -31.55 -59.76 34.89
N LEU A 390 -31.34 -59.69 33.59
CA LEU A 390 -30.07 -59.25 32.99
C LEU A 390 -29.79 -57.76 33.31
N PRO A 391 -30.75 -56.83 33.17
CA PRO A 391 -30.52 -55.43 33.53
C PRO A 391 -30.41 -55.21 35.05
N GLU A 392 -31.15 -55.96 35.87
CA GLU A 392 -31.01 -55.91 37.34
C GLU A 392 -29.56 -56.20 37.76
N VAL A 393 -28.92 -57.23 37.20
CA VAL A 393 -27.54 -57.57 37.57
C VAL A 393 -26.51 -56.69 36.87
N LEU A 394 -26.64 -56.43 35.56
CA LEU A 394 -25.61 -55.71 34.81
C LEU A 394 -25.72 -54.18 34.95
N GLU A 395 -26.93 -53.61 34.96
CA GLU A 395 -27.12 -52.16 35.09
C GLU A 395 -27.10 -51.73 36.57
N GLN A 396 -27.88 -52.36 37.44
CA GLN A 396 -28.00 -51.90 38.84
C GLN A 396 -26.82 -52.33 39.71
N GLN A 397 -26.34 -53.57 39.57
CA GLN A 397 -25.25 -54.07 40.43
C GLN A 397 -23.85 -53.84 39.84
N CYS A 398 -23.71 -53.78 38.51
CA CYS A 398 -22.41 -53.64 37.85
C CYS A 398 -22.19 -52.28 37.15
N GLY A 399 -23.22 -51.43 37.01
CA GLY A 399 -23.11 -50.09 36.42
C GLY A 399 -22.90 -50.07 34.90
N TYR A 400 -23.15 -51.18 34.19
CA TYR A 400 -23.14 -51.22 32.74
C TYR A 400 -24.39 -50.55 32.16
N ARG A 401 -24.31 -50.03 30.93
CA ARG A 401 -25.50 -49.56 30.19
C ARG A 401 -25.82 -50.53 29.06
N LEU A 402 -26.96 -51.21 29.14
CA LEU A 402 -27.42 -52.12 28.09
C LEU A 402 -28.27 -51.35 27.07
N CYS A 403 -28.19 -51.77 25.81
CA CYS A 403 -29.12 -51.36 24.77
C CYS A 403 -30.15 -52.49 24.56
N LEU A 404 -31.39 -52.21 24.93
CA LEU A 404 -32.55 -53.08 24.72
C LEU A 404 -33.45 -52.44 23.66
N LEU A 405 -33.80 -53.18 22.59
CA LEU A 405 -34.60 -52.65 21.49
C LEU A 405 -35.97 -52.14 21.98
N GLU A 406 -36.59 -52.84 22.94
CA GLU A 406 -37.92 -52.55 23.48
C GLU A 406 -37.95 -51.27 24.33
N ARG A 407 -36.80 -50.82 24.84
CA ARG A 407 -36.68 -49.67 25.75
C ARG A 407 -36.01 -48.47 25.10
N ASP A 408 -34.93 -48.72 24.37
CA ASP A 408 -33.95 -47.69 23.97
C ASP A 408 -34.09 -47.26 22.50
N VAL A 409 -34.94 -47.93 21.71
CA VAL A 409 -35.25 -47.56 20.31
C VAL A 409 -36.69 -47.05 20.23
N LEU A 410 -36.88 -45.87 19.63
CA LEU A 410 -38.21 -45.29 19.45
C LEU A 410 -38.97 -46.00 18.32
N PRO A 411 -40.27 -46.30 18.50
CA PRO A 411 -41.07 -46.90 17.43
C PRO A 411 -41.24 -45.92 16.26
N GLY A 412 -41.05 -46.41 15.03
CA GLY A 412 -41.24 -45.63 13.79
C GLY A 412 -40.02 -45.55 12.86
N GLY A 413 -38.85 -46.01 13.30
CA GLY A 413 -37.65 -46.15 12.46
C GLY A 413 -37.63 -47.42 11.60
N ALA A 414 -36.65 -47.51 10.71
CA ALA A 414 -36.40 -48.72 9.93
C ALA A 414 -35.66 -49.74 10.80
N TYR A 415 -36.36 -50.81 11.20
CA TYR A 415 -35.86 -51.87 12.11
C TYR A 415 -34.41 -52.31 11.84
N THR A 416 -34.03 -52.51 10.57
CA THR A 416 -32.67 -52.92 10.19
C THR A 416 -31.60 -51.86 10.45
N GLU A 417 -31.92 -50.58 10.25
CA GLU A 417 -30.99 -49.46 10.48
C GLU A 417 -30.82 -49.20 11.97
N ASP A 418 -31.91 -49.28 12.74
CA ASP A 418 -31.91 -49.09 14.19
C ASP A 418 -31.06 -50.15 14.89
N ILE A 419 -31.18 -51.42 14.51
CA ILE A 419 -30.35 -52.51 15.02
C ILE A 419 -28.86 -52.26 14.73
N VAL A 420 -28.52 -51.94 13.47
CA VAL A 420 -27.14 -51.71 13.07
C VAL A 420 -26.56 -50.51 13.84
N SER A 421 -27.34 -49.45 14.01
CA SER A 421 -26.96 -48.27 14.81
C SER A 421 -26.73 -48.62 16.28
N CYS A 422 -27.62 -49.40 16.90
CA CYS A 422 -27.48 -49.84 18.29
C CYS A 422 -26.25 -50.74 18.49
N ILE A 423 -25.98 -51.66 17.55
CA ILE A 423 -24.79 -52.51 17.56
C ILE A 423 -23.53 -51.65 17.41
N GLN A 424 -23.51 -50.67 16.50
CA GLN A 424 -22.39 -49.75 16.32
C GLN A 424 -22.16 -48.83 17.52
N ARG A 425 -23.20 -48.44 18.24
CA ARG A 425 -23.11 -47.64 19.49
C ARG A 425 -22.74 -48.49 20.71
N SER A 426 -22.74 -49.81 20.58
CA SER A 426 -22.42 -50.76 21.64
C SER A 426 -20.98 -51.27 21.54
N ARG A 427 -20.38 -51.62 22.69
CA ARG A 427 -19.05 -52.25 22.74
C ARG A 427 -19.09 -53.77 22.58
N ARG A 428 -20.24 -54.38 22.86
CA ARG A 428 -20.46 -55.83 22.81
C ARG A 428 -21.88 -56.14 22.35
N ALA A 429 -22.12 -57.35 21.88
CA ALA A 429 -23.47 -57.91 21.76
C ALA A 429 -23.61 -59.16 22.63
N ILE A 430 -24.69 -59.25 23.39
CA ILE A 430 -25.09 -60.41 24.17
C ILE A 430 -26.26 -61.05 23.40
N CYS A 431 -26.06 -62.26 22.88
CA CYS A 431 -27.07 -63.01 22.15
C CYS A 431 -27.55 -64.18 23.01
N ILE A 432 -28.83 -64.14 23.39
CA ILE A 432 -29.48 -65.18 24.18
C ILE A 432 -30.05 -66.23 23.22
N LEU A 433 -29.41 -67.39 23.16
CA LEU A 433 -29.68 -68.43 22.17
C LEU A 433 -30.71 -69.42 22.71
N THR A 434 -31.81 -69.52 21.98
CA THR A 434 -32.84 -70.57 22.10
C THR A 434 -33.15 -71.17 20.73
N PRO A 435 -33.81 -72.34 20.64
CA PRO A 435 -34.21 -72.90 19.34
C PRO A 435 -35.04 -71.92 18.49
N PHE A 436 -35.89 -71.10 19.13
CA PHE A 436 -36.72 -70.09 18.45
C PHE A 436 -35.93 -68.87 17.98
N TYR A 437 -34.79 -68.57 18.60
CA TYR A 437 -33.91 -67.46 18.20
C TYR A 437 -33.45 -67.53 16.75
N PHE A 438 -33.24 -68.74 16.23
CA PHE A 438 -32.81 -68.92 14.84
C PHE A 438 -33.97 -68.83 13.82
N LEU A 439 -35.21 -68.85 14.30
CA LEU A 439 -36.42 -68.72 13.49
C LEU A 439 -37.01 -67.30 13.53
N SER A 440 -36.49 -66.43 14.42
CA SER A 440 -36.97 -65.07 14.64
C SER A 440 -36.11 -64.02 13.91
N PRO A 441 -36.55 -62.75 13.88
CA PRO A 441 -35.74 -61.63 13.36
C PRO A 441 -34.36 -61.48 14.02
N CYS A 442 -34.15 -62.09 15.19
CA CYS A 442 -32.89 -62.09 15.92
C CYS A 442 -31.75 -62.78 15.16
N LEU A 443 -32.04 -63.63 14.17
CA LEU A 443 -31.00 -64.17 13.29
C LEU A 443 -30.27 -63.06 12.52
N PHE A 444 -31.00 -62.02 12.08
CA PHE A 444 -30.41 -60.85 11.42
C PHE A 444 -29.60 -59.99 12.40
N GLU A 445 -30.09 -59.81 13.62
CA GLU A 445 -29.37 -59.12 14.69
C GLU A 445 -28.02 -59.80 14.98
N LEU A 446 -28.03 -61.13 15.07
CA LEU A 446 -26.82 -61.93 15.25
C LEU A 446 -25.87 -61.81 14.06
N GLU A 447 -26.38 -61.91 12.84
CA GLU A 447 -25.54 -61.76 11.65
C GLU A 447 -24.88 -60.38 11.61
N SER A 448 -25.62 -59.32 11.91
CA SER A 448 -25.13 -57.94 11.98
C SER A 448 -24.07 -57.74 13.07
N ALA A 449 -24.27 -58.37 14.23
CA ALA A 449 -23.30 -58.37 15.33
C ALA A 449 -22.00 -59.10 14.94
N LEU A 450 -22.10 -60.24 14.25
CA LEU A 450 -20.94 -60.98 13.77
C LEU A 450 -20.20 -60.25 12.65
N GLN A 451 -20.91 -59.60 11.73
CA GLN A 451 -20.29 -58.73 10.73
C GLN A 451 -19.57 -57.54 11.38
N THR A 452 -20.12 -56.98 12.46
CA THR A 452 -19.48 -55.91 13.23
C THR A 452 -18.23 -56.42 13.96
N LEU A 453 -18.29 -57.63 14.53
CA LEU A 453 -17.14 -58.30 15.15
C LEU A 453 -15.98 -58.51 14.17
N LEU A 454 -16.27 -58.83 12.90
CA LEU A 454 -15.24 -58.97 11.87
C LEU A 454 -14.62 -57.64 11.45
N LYS A 455 -15.37 -56.53 11.57
CA LYS A 455 -14.92 -55.18 11.18
C LYS A 455 -14.21 -54.44 12.32
N ASP A 456 -14.67 -54.62 13.55
CA ASP A 456 -14.18 -53.92 14.75
C ASP A 456 -13.57 -54.91 15.74
N ASN A 457 -12.24 -54.94 15.83
CA ASN A 457 -11.50 -55.81 16.74
C ASN A 457 -11.78 -55.55 18.24
N GLN A 458 -12.36 -54.40 18.59
CA GLN A 458 -12.73 -54.09 19.98
C GLN A 458 -14.14 -54.59 20.33
N PHE A 459 -14.99 -54.82 19.32
CA PHE A 459 -16.32 -55.36 19.51
C PHE A 459 -16.25 -56.84 19.90
N LYS A 460 -17.13 -57.30 20.78
CA LYS A 460 -17.18 -58.72 21.19
C LYS A 460 -18.61 -59.24 21.23
N VAL A 461 -18.81 -60.47 20.79
CA VAL A 461 -20.09 -61.17 20.87
C VAL A 461 -20.03 -62.20 22.00
N ILE A 462 -21.04 -62.21 22.87
CA ILE A 462 -21.20 -63.12 24.00
C ILE A 462 -22.44 -63.96 23.74
N PHE A 463 -22.28 -65.28 23.71
CA PHE A 463 -23.39 -66.21 23.57
C PHE A 463 -23.86 -66.73 24.92
N ILE A 464 -25.16 -66.68 25.17
CA ILE A 464 -25.80 -67.30 26.33
C ILE A 464 -26.73 -68.40 25.83
N LYS A 465 -26.40 -69.67 26.06
CA LYS A 465 -27.29 -70.80 25.75
C LYS A 465 -28.36 -70.91 26.83
N PHE A 466 -29.58 -70.48 26.51
CA PHE A 466 -30.68 -70.47 27.47
C PHE A 466 -31.47 -71.80 27.48
N LYS A 467 -31.50 -72.51 26.34
CA LYS A 467 -32.05 -73.88 26.19
C LYS A 467 -31.09 -74.73 25.35
N SER A 468 -31.19 -76.07 25.45
CA SER A 468 -30.38 -76.98 24.63
C SER A 468 -30.67 -76.80 23.15
N LEU A 469 -29.62 -76.59 22.36
CA LEU A 469 -29.72 -76.41 20.91
C LEU A 469 -29.48 -77.77 20.22
N HIS A 470 -30.45 -78.25 19.45
CA HIS A 470 -30.23 -79.34 18.49
C HIS A 470 -29.62 -78.77 17.20
N GLU A 471 -28.87 -79.57 16.44
CA GLU A 471 -28.13 -79.10 15.27
C GLU A 471 -29.12 -78.67 14.16
N ILE A 472 -29.20 -77.35 13.89
CA ILE A 472 -30.06 -76.79 12.85
C ILE A 472 -29.25 -76.72 11.55
N GLU A 473 -29.61 -77.53 10.55
CA GLU A 473 -28.85 -77.62 9.29
C GLU A 473 -28.99 -76.38 8.38
N THR A 474 -29.97 -75.51 8.61
CA THR A 474 -30.34 -74.37 7.76
C THR A 474 -29.76 -73.00 8.21
N LEU A 475 -28.66 -72.98 8.96
CA LEU A 475 -28.04 -71.74 9.45
C LEU A 475 -27.08 -71.09 8.43
N PRO A 476 -27.02 -69.74 8.35
CA PRO A 476 -26.01 -69.03 7.57
C PRO A 476 -24.58 -69.47 7.93
N PRO A 477 -23.65 -69.55 6.96
CA PRO A 477 -22.31 -70.11 7.17
C PRO A 477 -21.50 -69.33 8.23
N LEU A 478 -21.68 -68.02 8.32
CA LEU A 478 -21.03 -67.17 9.31
C LEU A 478 -21.49 -67.52 10.74
N VAL A 479 -22.79 -67.67 10.94
CA VAL A 479 -23.40 -68.02 12.23
C VAL A 479 -22.99 -69.44 12.64
N ARG A 480 -23.04 -70.41 11.72
CA ARG A 480 -22.62 -71.80 11.98
C ARG A 480 -21.16 -71.88 12.43
N LYS A 481 -20.28 -71.11 11.79
CA LYS A 481 -18.86 -71.04 12.17
C LYS A 481 -18.67 -70.39 13.54
N ALA A 482 -19.39 -69.29 13.81
CA ALA A 482 -19.31 -68.60 15.08
C ALA A 482 -19.73 -69.48 16.26
N LEU A 483 -20.86 -70.20 16.15
CA LEU A 483 -21.35 -71.09 17.22
C LEU A 483 -20.40 -72.26 17.55
N LYS A 484 -19.56 -72.68 16.59
CA LYS A 484 -18.53 -73.72 16.82
C LYS A 484 -17.26 -73.19 17.48
N VAL A 485 -16.93 -71.92 17.25
CA VAL A 485 -15.63 -71.34 17.63
C VAL A 485 -15.71 -70.52 18.91
N PHE A 486 -16.82 -69.79 19.13
CA PHE A 486 -16.94 -68.91 20.28
C PHE A 486 -17.45 -69.65 21.52
N PRO A 487 -16.90 -69.35 22.71
CA PRO A 487 -17.42 -69.91 23.96
C PRO A 487 -18.83 -69.37 24.22
N ALA A 488 -19.73 -70.27 24.65
CA ALA A 488 -21.09 -69.92 25.04
C ALA A 488 -21.30 -70.22 26.53
N LEU A 489 -21.96 -69.31 27.23
CA LEU A 489 -22.31 -69.45 28.63
C LEU A 489 -23.63 -70.22 28.74
N GLU A 490 -23.63 -71.33 29.47
CA GLU A 490 -24.83 -72.14 29.66
C GLU A 490 -25.64 -71.63 30.86
N TRP A 491 -26.93 -71.36 30.63
CA TRP A 491 -27.87 -70.99 31.66
C TRP A 491 -28.51 -72.25 32.27
N ASN A 492 -28.28 -72.48 33.56
CA ASN A 492 -28.94 -73.54 34.32
C ASN A 492 -29.94 -72.92 35.31
N PRO A 493 -31.25 -73.17 35.21
CA PRO A 493 -32.27 -72.53 36.05
C PRO A 493 -32.11 -72.83 37.55
N VAL A 494 -31.49 -73.95 37.93
CA VAL A 494 -31.31 -74.34 39.33
C VAL A 494 -30.07 -73.68 39.96
N GLU A 495 -28.96 -73.59 39.22
CA GLU A 495 -27.68 -73.10 39.74
C GLU A 495 -27.44 -71.59 39.47
N SER A 496 -28.12 -71.03 38.48
CA SER A 496 -27.84 -69.68 37.96
C SER A 496 -28.73 -68.58 38.55
N PHE A 497 -29.67 -68.95 39.43
CA PHE A 497 -30.62 -68.00 40.03
C PHE A 497 -29.93 -66.97 40.94
N HIS A 498 -28.90 -67.38 41.68
CA HIS A 498 -28.14 -66.46 42.54
C HIS A 498 -27.11 -65.65 41.75
N SER A 499 -27.06 -64.33 41.97
CA SER A 499 -26.16 -63.38 41.26
C SER A 499 -24.65 -63.63 41.43
N ASN A 500 -24.26 -64.55 42.33
CA ASN A 500 -22.89 -65.00 42.59
C ASN A 500 -22.56 -66.37 41.97
N SER A 501 -23.47 -66.94 41.18
CA SER A 501 -23.24 -68.21 40.50
C SER A 501 -22.04 -68.14 39.53
N LYS A 502 -21.54 -69.31 39.13
CA LYS A 502 -20.47 -69.41 38.13
C LYS A 502 -20.83 -68.67 36.84
N PHE A 503 -22.07 -68.81 36.37
CA PHE A 503 -22.61 -68.12 35.21
C PHE A 503 -22.42 -66.59 35.28
N TRP A 504 -22.84 -65.94 36.37
CA TRP A 504 -22.75 -64.48 36.49
C TRP A 504 -21.31 -63.99 36.63
N ARG A 505 -20.42 -64.76 37.25
CA ARG A 505 -18.97 -64.44 37.31
C ARG A 505 -18.34 -64.50 35.93
N ASP A 506 -18.66 -65.53 35.15
CA ASP A 506 -18.14 -65.70 33.79
C ASP A 506 -18.70 -64.62 32.86
N LEU A 507 -19.99 -64.26 33.00
CA LEU A 507 -20.61 -63.15 32.27
C LEU A 507 -19.97 -61.79 32.63
N LYS A 508 -19.76 -61.51 33.92
CA LYS A 508 -19.05 -60.29 34.37
C LYS A 508 -17.62 -60.23 33.83
N SER A 509 -16.93 -61.36 33.76
CA SER A 509 -15.59 -61.47 33.17
C SER A 509 -15.61 -61.18 31.66
N ALA A 510 -16.57 -61.75 30.92
CA ALA A 510 -16.76 -61.48 29.48
C ALA A 510 -17.14 -60.01 29.20
N MET A 511 -17.88 -59.38 30.12
CA MET A 511 -18.24 -57.96 30.08
C MET A 511 -17.08 -57.03 30.46
N SER A 512 -16.08 -57.50 31.20
CA SER A 512 -14.92 -56.69 31.57
C SER A 512 -14.04 -56.37 30.36
N VAL A 513 -13.57 -55.13 30.24
CA VAL A 513 -12.55 -54.75 29.24
C VAL A 513 -11.20 -55.06 29.87
N LYS A 514 -10.45 -56.05 29.35
CA LYS A 514 -9.04 -56.21 29.74
C LYS A 514 -8.29 -54.94 29.31
N LYS A 515 -7.99 -54.05 30.27
CA LYS A 515 -7.11 -52.90 30.05
C LYS A 515 -5.70 -53.45 29.79
N ILE A 516 -5.19 -53.26 28.58
CA ILE A 516 -3.76 -53.38 28.30
C ILE A 516 -3.11 -52.20 29.04
N SER A 517 -2.42 -52.47 30.15
CA SER A 517 -1.69 -51.45 30.91
C SER A 517 -0.37 -51.15 30.21
N PHE A 518 -0.33 -50.08 29.43
CA PHE A 518 0.93 -49.43 29.08
C PHE A 518 1.33 -48.47 30.22
N SER A 519 2.41 -48.81 30.92
CA SER A 519 3.07 -47.92 31.88
C SER A 519 3.87 -46.87 31.09
N HIS A 520 3.49 -45.58 31.19
CA HIS A 520 4.38 -44.50 30.81
C HIS A 520 4.56 -43.49 31.95
N LYS A 521 5.84 -43.33 32.29
CA LYS A 521 6.41 -42.44 33.31
C LYS A 521 6.12 -40.98 32.95
N GLY A 522 5.81 -40.19 33.97
CA GLY A 522 5.56 -38.76 33.86
C GLY A 522 6.82 -37.95 33.52
N VAL A 523 6.59 -36.82 32.86
CA VAL A 523 7.51 -35.70 32.76
C VAL A 523 6.72 -34.45 33.13
N GLN A 524 7.14 -33.79 34.21
CA GLN A 524 6.65 -32.48 34.65
C GLN A 524 7.20 -31.37 33.74
N LEU A 525 6.37 -30.37 33.45
CA LEU A 525 6.79 -29.09 32.85
C LEU A 525 6.66 -27.99 33.90
N HIS A 526 7.75 -27.25 34.05
CA HIS A 526 7.98 -26.18 35.01
C HIS A 526 7.25 -24.88 34.60
N ASP A 527 6.62 -24.24 35.59
CA ASP A 527 6.12 -22.86 35.54
C ASP A 527 7.27 -21.85 35.64
N THR A 528 7.22 -20.77 34.86
CA THR A 528 8.01 -19.55 35.09
C THR A 528 7.11 -18.32 34.96
N SER A 529 6.78 -17.73 36.11
CA SER A 529 6.13 -16.42 36.27
C SER A 529 7.13 -15.28 36.09
N HIS A 530 6.80 -14.29 35.23
CA HIS A 530 7.56 -13.05 35.10
C HIS A 530 6.92 -11.90 35.91
N THR A 531 7.71 -11.37 36.84
CA THR A 531 7.43 -10.21 37.70
C THR A 531 7.80 -8.91 36.97
N VAL A 532 6.91 -7.91 37.04
CA VAL A 532 7.13 -6.54 36.54
C VAL A 532 7.88 -5.72 37.61
N GLY A 533 9.01 -5.13 37.22
CA GLY A 533 9.77 -4.17 38.02
C GLY A 533 10.00 -2.88 37.23
N LYS A 534 9.53 -1.76 37.80
CA LYS A 534 9.86 -0.38 37.41
C LYS A 534 11.36 -0.13 37.53
N LEU A 535 11.90 0.82 36.75
CA LEU A 535 12.94 1.78 37.19
C LEU A 535 13.02 2.97 36.22
N TYR A 536 12.93 4.17 36.83
CA TYR A 536 13.11 5.56 36.38
C TYR A 536 12.14 6.18 35.37
#